data_AF-A0A1H1AS53-F1
#
_entry.id   AF-A0A1H1AS53-F1
#
_cell.length_a   1.000
_cell.length_b   1.000
_cell.length_c   1.000
_cell.angle_alpha   90.00
_cell.angle_beta   90.00
_cell.angle_gamma   90.00
#
_symmetry.space_group_name_H-M   'P 1'
#
loop_
_entity.id
_entity.type
_entity.pdbx_description
1 polymer ?
#
loop_
_entity_poly.entity_id
_entity_poly.type
_entity_poly.pdbx_seq_one_letter_code
_entity_poly.pdbx_strand_id
1 'polypeptide(L)'
;MTPSQILLTVKACILLALLGLAYYLGGASERADFADYRTKVMASTAKAAELATRASELVRKAEQAHGVAIAAVAEQYEQDKKTNDRKQADLVASLRAGNVRLHQRWQAALATSELSSAVKSASEPDAAARDREESAGRIVRAADEADAQIRGLQEVIRADRR
;
A
#
# COMPACT_ATOMS: atom_id res chain seq x y z
N MET A 1 3.02 87.50 -39.50
CA MET A 1 3.69 86.79 -38.40
C MET A 1 5.01 87.49 -38.09
N THR A 2 5.23 87.92 -36.85
CA THR A 2 6.54 88.45 -36.46
C THR A 2 7.53 87.30 -36.27
N PRO A 3 8.84 87.51 -36.45
CA PRO A 3 9.86 86.47 -36.27
C PRO A 3 9.81 85.80 -34.88
N SER A 4 9.35 86.54 -33.86
CA SER A 4 9.09 86.01 -32.52
C SER A 4 8.00 84.94 -32.48
N GLN A 5 6.95 85.07 -33.30
CA GLN A 5 5.85 84.10 -33.36
C GLN A 5 6.27 82.81 -34.07
N ILE A 6 7.06 82.90 -35.15
CA ILE A 6 7.59 81.73 -35.86
C ILE A 6 8.46 80.87 -34.93
N LEU A 7 9.37 81.53 -34.19
CA LEU A 7 10.23 80.85 -33.22
C LEU A 7 9.42 80.16 -32.10
N LEU A 8 8.32 80.78 -31.64
CA LEU A 8 7.45 80.20 -30.62
C LEU A 8 6.72 78.95 -31.14
N THR A 9 6.18 78.99 -32.37
CA THR A 9 5.52 77.83 -33.00
C THR A 9 6.48 76.66 -33.23
N VAL A 10 7.71 76.93 -33.68
CA VAL A 10 8.71 75.86 -33.88
C VAL A 10 9.08 75.20 -32.56
N LYS A 11 9.29 75.99 -31.49
CA LYS A 11 9.55 75.45 -30.15
C LYS A 11 8.39 74.62 -29.61
N ALA A 12 7.15 75.07 -29.82
CA ALA A 12 5.96 74.33 -29.42
C ALA A 12 5.85 72.99 -30.16
N CYS A 13 6.13 72.95 -31.47
CA CYS A 13 6.11 71.72 -32.25
C CYS A 13 7.18 70.72 -31.79
N ILE A 14 8.39 71.20 -31.49
CA ILE A 14 9.48 70.35 -30.97
C ILE A 14 9.11 69.76 -29.61
N LEU A 15 8.55 70.57 -28.70
CA LEU A 15 8.12 70.09 -27.38
C LEU A 15 7.02 69.03 -27.49
N LEU A 16 6.04 69.23 -28.39
CA LEU A 16 4.99 68.25 -28.63
C LEU A 16 5.53 66.95 -29.24
N ALA A 17 6.48 67.04 -30.18
CA ALA A 17 7.14 65.86 -30.76
C ALA A 17 7.94 65.08 -29.71
N LEU A 18 8.67 65.77 -28.84
CA LEU A 18 9.42 65.15 -27.75
C LEU A 18 8.50 64.49 -26.71
N LEU A 19 7.37 65.12 -26.36
CA LEU A 19 6.37 64.54 -25.47
C LEU A 19 5.71 63.29 -26.09
N GLY A 20 5.37 63.33 -27.38
CA GLY A 20 4.82 62.17 -28.08
C GLY A 20 5.80 61.01 -28.16
N LEU A 21 7.08 61.29 -28.43
CA LEU A 21 8.14 60.30 -28.45
C LEU A 21 8.37 59.68 -27.06
N ALA A 22 8.41 60.49 -26.00
CA ALA A 22 8.55 60.03 -24.63
C ALA A 22 7.38 59.12 -24.21
N TYR A 23 6.13 59.48 -24.57
CA TYR A 23 4.95 58.66 -24.32
C TYR A 23 5.00 57.32 -25.07
N TYR A 24 5.42 57.32 -26.33
CA TYR A 24 5.54 56.10 -27.13
C TYR A 24 6.64 55.15 -26.61
N LEU A 25 7.82 55.68 -26.26
CA LEU A 25 8.91 54.86 -25.70
C LEU A 25 8.55 54.32 -24.32
N GLY A 26 7.94 55.12 -23.44
CA GLY A 26 7.51 54.67 -22.11
C GLY A 26 6.46 53.55 -22.18
N GLY A 27 5.47 53.68 -23.08
CA GLY A 27 4.48 52.63 -23.29
C GLY A 27 5.05 51.34 -23.91
N ALA A 28 6.15 51.42 -24.66
CA ALA A 28 6.83 50.25 -25.22
C ALA A 28 7.65 49.49 -24.16
N SER A 29 8.34 50.19 -23.26
CA SER A 29 9.09 49.54 -22.16
C SER A 29 8.16 48.86 -21.16
N GLU A 30 7.06 49.50 -20.77
CA GLU A 30 6.09 48.90 -19.85
C GLU A 30 5.51 47.60 -20.42
N ARG A 31 5.15 47.57 -21.71
CA ARG A 31 4.66 46.36 -22.38
C ARG A 31 5.69 45.24 -22.42
N ALA A 32 6.97 45.57 -22.60
CA ALA A 32 8.05 44.59 -22.59
C ALA A 32 8.24 43.99 -21.18
N ASP A 33 8.24 44.82 -20.14
CA ASP A 33 8.36 44.39 -18.75
C ASP A 33 7.17 43.53 -18.31
N PHE A 34 5.95 43.90 -18.71
CA PHE A 34 4.75 43.10 -18.49
C PHE A 34 4.80 41.75 -19.23
N ALA A 35 5.32 41.72 -20.46
CA ALA A 35 5.47 40.48 -21.22
C ALA A 35 6.50 39.53 -20.60
N ASP A 36 7.64 40.06 -20.15
CA ASP A 36 8.68 39.29 -19.45
C ASP A 36 8.15 38.78 -18.09
N TYR A 37 7.47 39.63 -17.32
CA TYR A 37 6.82 39.24 -16.07
C TYR A 37 5.80 38.11 -16.29
N ARG A 38 4.91 38.25 -17.28
CA ARG A 38 3.94 37.20 -17.64
C ARG A 38 4.64 35.89 -18.01
N THR A 39 5.72 35.95 -18.78
CA THR A 39 6.47 34.75 -19.19
C THR A 39 7.09 34.06 -17.98
N LYS A 40 7.68 34.82 -17.06
CA LYS A 40 8.24 34.30 -15.80
C LYS A 40 7.16 33.65 -14.92
N VAL A 41 5.98 34.26 -14.81
CA VAL A 41 4.84 33.69 -14.07
C VAL A 41 4.30 32.43 -14.74
N MET A 42 4.20 32.39 -16.08
CA MET A 42 3.78 31.19 -16.80
C MET A 42 4.80 30.05 -16.67
N ALA A 43 6.09 30.36 -16.73
CA ALA A 43 7.15 29.37 -16.51
C ALA A 43 7.15 28.84 -15.06
N SER A 44 6.94 29.72 -14.06
CA SER A 44 6.90 29.30 -12.66
C SER A 44 5.66 28.45 -12.34
N THR A 45 4.50 28.82 -12.88
CA THR A 45 3.26 28.04 -12.73
C THR A 45 3.34 26.70 -13.45
N ALA A 46 3.90 26.64 -14.66
CA ALA A 46 4.15 25.39 -15.36
C ALA A 46 5.09 24.47 -14.58
N LYS A 47 6.18 25.01 -14.02
CA LYS A 47 7.11 24.25 -13.18
C LYS A 47 6.44 23.76 -11.89
N ALA A 48 5.60 24.59 -11.26
CA ALA A 48 4.83 24.19 -10.09
C ALA A 48 3.85 23.06 -10.41
N ALA A 49 3.16 23.13 -11.55
CA ALA A 49 2.27 22.07 -12.03
C ALA A 49 3.03 20.77 -12.31
N GLU A 50 4.19 20.83 -12.98
CA GLU A 50 5.04 19.66 -13.25
C GLU A 50 5.52 19.00 -11.94
N LEU A 51 5.93 19.79 -10.96
CA LEU A 51 6.32 19.29 -9.63
C LEU A 51 5.14 18.63 -8.91
N ALA A 52 3.94 19.22 -8.99
CA ALA A 52 2.73 18.63 -8.42
C ALA A 52 2.37 17.30 -9.09
N THR A 53 2.46 17.21 -10.43
CA THR A 53 2.25 15.95 -11.16
C THR A 53 3.29 14.90 -10.81
N ARG A 54 4.58 15.26 -10.72
CA ARG A 54 5.61 14.31 -10.29
C ARG A 54 5.38 13.81 -8.87
N ALA A 55 5.01 14.71 -7.96
CA ALA A 55 4.68 14.34 -6.59
C ALA A 55 3.50 13.36 -6.55
N SER A 56 2.42 13.62 -7.30
CA SER A 56 1.26 12.71 -7.34
C SER A 56 1.58 11.37 -8.01
N GLU A 57 2.41 11.35 -9.05
CA GLU A 57 2.87 10.10 -9.67
C GLU A 57 3.72 9.26 -8.72
N LEU A 58 4.60 9.88 -7.93
CA LEU A 58 5.41 9.19 -6.92
C LEU A 58 4.53 8.57 -5.84
N VAL A 59 3.55 9.32 -5.33
CA VAL A 59 2.57 8.81 -4.35
C VAL A 59 1.79 7.64 -4.94
N ARG A 60 1.24 7.78 -6.15
CA ARG A 60 0.48 6.71 -6.81
C ARG A 60 1.33 5.45 -7.03
N LYS A 61 2.61 5.59 -7.41
CA LYS A 61 3.52 4.44 -7.57
C LYS A 61 3.78 3.76 -6.24
N ALA A 62 3.97 4.53 -5.16
CA ALA A 62 4.14 3.98 -3.82
C ALA A 62 2.87 3.24 -3.35
N GLU A 63 1.69 3.83 -3.55
CA GLU A 63 0.40 3.21 -3.24
C GLU A 63 0.18 1.90 -4.02
N GLN A 64 0.54 1.88 -5.31
CA GLN A 64 0.45 0.68 -6.13
C GLN A 64 1.41 -0.42 -5.66
N ALA A 65 2.67 -0.07 -5.38
CA ALA A 65 3.64 -1.02 -4.86
C ALA A 65 3.19 -1.61 -3.51
N HIS A 66 2.65 -0.76 -2.63
CA HIS A 66 2.09 -1.16 -1.35
C HIS A 66 0.88 -2.10 -1.53
N GLY A 67 -0.04 -1.76 -2.44
CA GLY A 67 -1.20 -2.60 -2.76
C GLY A 67 -0.80 -3.98 -3.28
N VAL A 68 0.21 -4.05 -4.16
CA VAL A 68 0.76 -5.33 -4.65
C VAL A 68 1.38 -6.15 -3.52
N ALA A 69 2.14 -5.50 -2.62
CA ALA A 69 2.75 -6.20 -1.49
C ALA A 69 1.70 -6.80 -0.55
N ILE A 70 0.65 -6.04 -0.20
CA ILE A 70 -0.45 -6.54 0.65
C ILE A 70 -1.23 -7.65 -0.05
N ALA A 71 -1.51 -7.51 -1.35
CA ALA A 71 -2.21 -8.54 -2.11
C ALA A 71 -1.45 -9.86 -2.13
N ALA A 72 -0.12 -9.83 -2.29
CA ALA A 72 0.72 -11.03 -2.25
C ALA A 72 0.68 -11.72 -0.88
N VAL A 73 0.70 -10.97 0.22
CA VAL A 73 0.58 -11.52 1.57
C VAL A 73 -0.80 -12.17 1.78
N ALA A 74 -1.87 -11.53 1.30
CA ALA A 74 -3.21 -12.09 1.38
C ALA A 74 -3.34 -13.39 0.58
N GLU A 75 -2.78 -13.44 -0.63
CA GLU A 75 -2.76 -14.65 -1.45
C GLU A 75 -2.00 -15.79 -0.75
N GLN A 76 -0.82 -15.51 -0.20
CA GLN A 76 -0.04 -16.51 0.54
C GLN A 76 -0.80 -17.05 1.75
N TYR A 77 -1.48 -16.18 2.51
CA TYR A 77 -2.29 -16.59 3.65
C TYR A 77 -3.42 -17.57 3.27
N GLU A 78 -4.10 -17.32 2.15
CA GLU A 78 -5.15 -18.22 1.66
C GLU A 78 -4.58 -19.56 1.16
N GLN A 79 -3.39 -19.56 0.57
CA GLN A 79 -2.70 -20.80 0.19
C GLN A 79 -2.26 -21.62 1.41
N ASP A 80 -1.74 -20.96 2.45
CA ASP A 80 -1.32 -21.59 3.70
C ASP A 80 -2.53 -22.23 4.40
N LYS A 81 -3.68 -21.55 4.43
CA LYS A 81 -4.93 -22.11 4.98
C LYS A 81 -5.34 -23.41 4.29
N LYS A 82 -5.38 -23.43 2.96
CA LYS A 82 -5.69 -24.66 2.19
C LYS A 82 -4.67 -25.77 2.43
N THR A 83 -3.40 -25.40 2.57
CA THR A 83 -2.32 -26.35 2.86
C THR A 83 -2.48 -26.96 4.25
N ASN A 84 -2.84 -26.16 5.25
CA ASN A 84 -3.09 -26.61 6.62
C ASN A 84 -4.32 -27.54 6.70
N ASP A 85 -5.39 -27.23 5.97
CA ASP A 85 -6.56 -28.12 5.85
C ASP A 85 -6.17 -29.50 5.30
N ARG A 86 -5.32 -29.53 4.27
CA ARG A 86 -4.83 -30.80 3.69
C ARG A 86 -3.93 -31.55 4.66
N LYS A 87 -2.98 -30.87 5.30
CA LYS A 87 -2.12 -31.47 6.33
C LYS A 87 -2.91 -32.08 7.48
N GLN A 88 -4.01 -31.43 7.89
CA GLN A 88 -4.91 -31.96 8.92
C GLN A 88 -5.51 -33.30 8.47
N ALA A 89 -6.06 -33.35 7.25
CA ALA A 89 -6.66 -34.57 6.71
C ALA A 89 -5.63 -35.70 6.59
N ASP A 90 -4.44 -35.39 6.09
CA ASP A 90 -3.34 -36.35 5.93
C ASP A 90 -2.83 -36.87 7.28
N LEU A 91 -2.75 -36.00 8.30
CA LEU A 91 -2.36 -36.39 9.66
C LEU A 91 -3.37 -37.34 10.29
N VAL A 92 -4.66 -37.04 10.18
CA VAL A 92 -5.74 -37.91 10.70
C VAL A 92 -5.72 -39.26 9.99
N ALA A 93 -5.57 -39.28 8.66
CA ALA A 93 -5.44 -40.51 7.89
C ALA A 93 -4.21 -41.33 8.31
N SER A 94 -3.08 -40.67 8.54
CA SER A 94 -1.83 -41.33 8.97
C SER A 94 -1.91 -41.88 10.39
N LEU A 95 -2.65 -41.21 11.29
CA LEU A 95 -2.94 -41.73 12.64
C LEU A 95 -3.80 -42.99 12.56
N ARG A 96 -4.87 -42.98 11.74
CA ARG A 96 -5.76 -44.14 11.50
C ARG A 96 -5.04 -45.34 10.91
N ALA A 97 -4.14 -45.08 9.96
CA ALA A 97 -3.32 -46.12 9.35
C ALA A 97 -2.19 -46.63 10.28
N GLY A 98 -1.97 -45.99 11.43
CA GLY A 98 -0.87 -46.31 12.34
C GLY A 98 0.52 -45.92 11.82
N ASN A 99 0.60 -45.14 10.73
CA ASN A 99 1.85 -44.66 10.13
C ASN A 99 2.58 -43.66 11.04
N VAL A 100 1.83 -42.91 11.84
CA VAL A 100 2.34 -42.01 12.87
C VAL A 100 1.61 -42.28 14.18
N ARG A 101 2.26 -41.95 15.31
CA ARG A 101 1.69 -42.19 16.64
C ARG A 101 1.80 -40.94 17.49
N LEU A 102 0.79 -40.73 18.34
CA LEU A 102 0.82 -39.65 19.33
C LEU A 102 1.96 -39.88 20.33
N HIS A 103 2.55 -38.79 20.84
CA HIS A 103 3.67 -38.86 21.77
C HIS A 103 3.31 -39.58 23.08
N GLN A 104 4.27 -40.30 23.68
CA GLN A 104 4.12 -41.15 24.88
C GLN A 104 3.33 -40.50 26.04
N ARG A 105 3.60 -39.24 26.38
CA ARG A 105 2.83 -38.44 27.36
C ARG A 105 1.31 -38.50 27.12
N TRP A 106 0.90 -38.41 25.86
CA TRP A 106 -0.51 -38.46 25.48
C TRP A 106 -1.01 -39.91 25.52
N GLN A 107 -0.15 -40.89 25.21
CA GLN A 107 -0.46 -42.31 25.37
C GLN A 107 -0.60 -42.76 26.83
N ALA A 108 0.13 -42.17 27.77
CA ALA A 108 -0.02 -42.46 29.20
C ALA A 108 -1.38 -41.97 29.74
N ALA A 109 -1.86 -40.81 29.26
CA ALA A 109 -3.23 -40.38 29.50
C ALA A 109 -4.25 -41.34 28.85
N LEU A 110 -3.92 -41.94 27.68
CA LEU A 110 -4.73 -43.01 27.07
C LEU A 110 -4.83 -44.22 28.00
N ALA A 111 -3.73 -44.74 28.53
CA ALA A 111 -3.75 -45.94 29.39
C ALA A 111 -4.64 -45.75 30.64
N THR A 112 -4.56 -44.58 31.28
CA THR A 112 -5.38 -44.26 32.46
C THR A 112 -6.86 -44.01 32.11
N SER A 113 -7.12 -43.37 30.95
CA SER A 113 -8.46 -43.19 30.39
C SER A 113 -9.09 -44.52 29.98
N GLU A 114 -8.33 -45.38 29.33
CA GLU A 114 -8.76 -46.70 28.83
C GLU A 114 -9.10 -47.60 30.02
N LEU A 115 -8.31 -47.57 31.10
CA LEU A 115 -8.60 -48.28 32.36
C LEU A 115 -9.91 -47.80 33.01
N SER A 116 -10.17 -46.49 33.00
CA SER A 116 -11.46 -45.92 33.46
C SER A 116 -12.62 -46.24 32.52
N SER A 117 -12.36 -46.35 31.21
CA SER A 117 -13.37 -46.65 30.19
C SER A 117 -13.65 -48.14 30.04
N ALA A 118 -12.72 -49.04 30.38
CA ALA A 118 -12.89 -50.48 30.35
C ALA A 118 -13.97 -50.95 31.34
N VAL A 119 -14.20 -50.17 32.41
CA VAL A 119 -15.32 -50.32 33.34
C VAL A 119 -16.67 -49.88 32.72
N LYS A 120 -16.65 -49.03 31.67
CA LYS A 120 -17.82 -48.53 30.93
C LYS A 120 -18.06 -49.21 29.57
N SER A 121 -17.05 -49.83 28.95
CA SER A 121 -16.99 -50.17 27.52
C SER A 121 -17.11 -51.66 27.21
N ALA A 122 -17.98 -52.39 27.88
CA ALA A 122 -18.33 -53.74 27.41
C ALA A 122 -19.04 -53.76 26.02
N SER A 123 -19.24 -52.60 25.34
CA SER A 123 -20.05 -52.56 24.11
C SER A 123 -19.63 -51.65 22.92
N GLU A 124 -18.67 -50.71 22.97
CA GLU A 124 -18.33 -49.89 21.77
C GLU A 124 -16.85 -49.45 21.68
N PRO A 125 -15.98 -50.18 20.95
CA PRO A 125 -14.55 -49.89 20.93
C PRO A 125 -14.05 -48.83 19.91
N ASP A 126 -14.86 -48.36 18.96
CA ASP A 126 -14.31 -47.68 17.77
C ASP A 126 -14.58 -46.16 17.69
N ALA A 127 -15.68 -45.66 18.27
CA ALA A 127 -16.04 -44.24 18.18
C ALA A 127 -15.07 -43.34 18.96
N ALA A 128 -14.66 -43.77 20.15
CA ALA A 128 -13.76 -43.00 21.01
C ALA A 128 -12.34 -42.88 20.44
N ALA A 129 -11.86 -43.86 19.68
CA ALA A 129 -10.55 -43.80 19.04
C ALA A 129 -10.54 -42.77 17.89
N ARG A 130 -11.56 -42.80 17.04
CA ARG A 130 -11.72 -41.86 15.90
C ARG A 130 -11.82 -40.41 16.37
N ASP A 131 -12.57 -40.16 17.44
CA ASP A 131 -12.79 -38.81 17.97
C ASP A 131 -11.48 -38.20 18.53
N ARG A 132 -10.59 -39.04 19.06
CA ARG A 132 -9.26 -38.61 19.55
C ARG A 132 -8.32 -38.24 18.41
N GLU A 133 -8.25 -39.05 17.36
CA GLU A 133 -7.42 -38.75 16.18
C GLU A 133 -7.87 -37.45 15.53
N GLU A 134 -9.19 -37.26 15.42
CA GLU A 134 -9.77 -36.04 14.88
C GLU A 134 -9.47 -34.83 15.79
N SER A 135 -9.55 -35.01 17.11
CA SER A 135 -9.17 -33.97 18.08
C SER A 135 -7.70 -33.58 17.95
N ALA A 136 -6.79 -34.54 17.83
CA ALA A 136 -5.37 -34.26 17.60
C ALA A 136 -5.15 -33.50 16.28
N GLY A 137 -5.84 -33.89 15.21
CA GLY A 137 -5.83 -33.17 13.95
C GLY A 137 -6.28 -31.71 14.09
N ARG A 138 -7.40 -31.46 14.79
CA ARG A 138 -7.91 -30.10 15.03
C ARG A 138 -6.93 -29.23 15.82
N ILE A 139 -6.28 -29.78 16.85
CA ILE A 139 -5.31 -29.04 17.67
C ILE A 139 -4.08 -28.65 16.86
N VAL A 140 -3.51 -29.58 16.08
CA VAL A 140 -2.34 -29.30 15.23
C VAL A 140 -2.69 -28.26 14.17
N ARG A 141 -3.87 -28.41 13.53
CA ARG A 141 -4.35 -27.42 12.57
C ARG A 141 -4.50 -26.03 13.20
N ALA A 142 -5.09 -25.93 14.39
CA ALA A 142 -5.27 -24.64 15.05
C ALA A 142 -3.92 -23.96 15.35
N ALA A 143 -2.90 -24.74 15.73
CA ALA A 143 -1.54 -24.22 15.91
C ALA A 143 -0.93 -23.74 14.59
N ASP A 144 -1.04 -24.52 13.51
CA ASP A 144 -0.53 -24.15 12.18
C ASP A 144 -1.24 -22.90 11.61
N GLU A 145 -2.55 -22.76 11.84
CA GLU A 145 -3.34 -21.58 11.47
C GLU A 145 -2.92 -20.35 12.28
N ALA A 146 -2.69 -20.48 13.59
CA ALA A 146 -2.20 -19.41 14.42
C ALA A 146 -0.80 -18.94 13.97
N ASP A 147 0.10 -19.87 13.68
CA ASP A 147 1.45 -19.56 13.15
C ASP A 147 1.38 -18.90 11.77
N ALA A 148 0.48 -19.34 10.89
CA ALA A 148 0.25 -18.69 9.60
C ALA A 148 -0.31 -17.27 9.77
N GLN A 149 -1.25 -17.06 10.69
CA GLN A 149 -1.80 -15.75 10.99
C GLN A 149 -0.72 -14.80 11.54
N ILE A 150 0.09 -15.26 12.50
CA ILE A 150 1.19 -14.46 13.06
C ILE A 150 2.19 -14.08 11.97
N ARG A 151 2.58 -15.04 11.11
CA ARG A 151 3.49 -14.76 9.99
C ARG A 151 2.89 -13.75 9.01
N GLY A 152 1.63 -13.91 8.60
CA GLY A 152 0.94 -12.97 7.73
C GLY A 152 0.88 -11.56 8.32
N LEU A 153 0.54 -11.42 9.61
CA LEU A 153 0.54 -10.13 10.29
C LEU A 153 1.94 -9.50 10.34
N GLN A 154 2.98 -10.29 10.61
CA GLN A 154 4.36 -9.81 10.57
C GLN A 154 4.78 -9.36 9.17
N GLU A 155 4.35 -10.05 8.12
CA GLU A 155 4.62 -9.69 6.73
C GLU A 155 3.91 -8.39 6.33
N VAL A 156 2.65 -8.19 6.73
CA VAL A 156 1.95 -6.92 6.55
C VAL A 156 2.72 -5.78 7.24
N ILE A 157 3.13 -5.96 8.51
CA ILE A 157 3.91 -4.94 9.22
C ILE A 157 5.25 -4.65 8.53
N ARG A 158 5.91 -5.68 7.98
CA ARG A 158 7.16 -5.49 7.21
C ARG A 158 6.92 -4.79 5.88
N ALA A 159 5.78 -5.02 5.22
CA ALA A 159 5.39 -4.37 3.99
C ALA A 159 5.03 -2.88 4.22
N ASP A 160 4.33 -2.58 5.31
CA ASP A 160 3.95 -1.22 5.72
C ASP A 160 5.16 -0.35 6.11
N ARG A 161 6.23 -0.97 6.62
CA ARG A 161 7.48 -0.28 7.02
C ARG A 161 8.50 -0.08 5.90
N ARG A 162 8.20 -0.50 4.67
CA ARG A 162 9.09 -0.34 3.50
C ARG A 162 8.68 0.85 2.66
#